data_AF-A0A949GN03-F1
#
_entry.id   AF-A0A949GN03-F1
#
_cell.length_a   1.000
_cell.length_b   1.000
_cell.length_c   1.000
_cell.angle_alpha   90.00
_cell.angle_beta   90.00
_cell.angle_gamma   90.00
#
_symmetry.space_group_name_H-M   'P 1'
#
loop_
_entity.id
_entity.type
_entity.pdbx_description
1 polymer ?
#
loop_
_entity_poly.entity_id
_entity_poly.type
_entity_poly.pdbx_seq_one_letter_code
_entity_poly.pdbx_strand_id
1 'polypeptide(L)'
;MPINKRLARLIDLVPYIAEHQGVAISELANKFGVTAAEIEKDLWLLYMCGLPGQTPLELMEFEFEDGYVTVRNADELKKPRSLTQTEIAALIVGLDLL
;
A
#
# COMPACT_ATOMS: atom_id res chain seq x y z
N MET A 1 -19.26 -2.11 -8.64
CA MET A 1 -18.16 -1.59 -9.50
C MET A 1 -16.98 -2.53 -9.31
N PRO A 2 -16.32 -3.03 -10.37
CA PRO A 2 -15.17 -3.91 -10.19
C PRO A 2 -14.09 -3.19 -9.39
N ILE A 3 -13.50 -3.89 -8.42
CA ILE A 3 -12.46 -3.31 -7.59
C ILE A 3 -11.27 -2.94 -8.48
N ASN A 4 -10.83 -1.68 -8.44
CA ASN A 4 -9.63 -1.28 -9.15
C ASN A 4 -8.43 -1.89 -8.39
N LYS A 5 -7.90 -3.01 -8.91
CA LYS A 5 -6.81 -3.77 -8.28
C LYS A 5 -5.58 -2.92 -8.00
N ARG A 6 -5.28 -1.95 -8.87
CA ARG A 6 -4.16 -1.03 -8.68
C ARG A 6 -4.44 -0.03 -7.55
N LEU A 7 -5.65 0.52 -7.48
CA LEU A 7 -6.03 1.41 -6.38
C LEU A 7 -5.98 0.69 -5.03
N ALA A 8 -6.49 -0.56 -4.97
CA ALA A 8 -6.40 -1.37 -3.76
C ALA A 8 -4.94 -1.54 -3.33
N ARG A 9 -4.06 -1.95 -4.27
CA ARG A 9 -2.63 -2.08 -4.00
C ARG A 9 -1.97 -0.79 -3.51
N LEU A 10 -2.28 0.37 -4.11
CA LEU A 10 -1.73 1.66 -3.68
C LEU A 10 -2.07 1.97 -2.21
N ILE A 11 -3.32 1.73 -1.82
CA ILE A 11 -3.79 1.98 -0.45
C ILE A 11 -3.21 0.95 0.54
N ASP A 12 -2.98 -0.28 0.10
CA ASP A 12 -2.45 -1.37 0.94
C ASP A 12 -0.91 -1.36 1.05
N LEU A 13 -0.21 -0.76 0.10
CA LEU A 13 1.26 -0.68 0.08
C LEU A 13 1.81 0.12 1.27
N VAL A 14 1.22 1.29 1.54
CA VAL A 14 1.69 2.21 2.58
C VAL A 14 1.63 1.60 3.99
N PRO A 15 0.50 1.06 4.47
CA PRO A 15 0.45 0.46 5.81
C PRO A 15 1.38 -0.76 5.91
N TYR A 16 1.52 -1.54 4.82
CA TYR A 16 2.42 -2.69 4.82
C TYR A 16 3.89 -2.27 5.00
N ILE A 17 4.37 -1.30 4.22
CA ILE A 17 5.75 -0.79 4.34
C ILE A 17 5.96 -0.11 5.70
N ALA A 18 4.94 0.58 6.22
CA ALA A 18 5.01 1.21 7.54
C ALA A 18 5.24 0.19 8.67
N GLU A 19 4.64 -1.00 8.57
CA GLU A 19 4.85 -2.13 9.50
C GLU A 19 6.13 -2.92 9.22
N HIS A 20 6.64 -2.89 7.99
CA HIS A 20 7.80 -3.66 7.51
C HIS A 20 8.85 -2.72 6.89
N GLN A 21 9.40 -1.82 7.71
CA GLN A 21 10.41 -0.87 7.27
C GLN A 21 11.66 -1.60 6.75
N GLY A 22 12.14 -1.20 5.56
CA GLY A 22 13.30 -1.83 4.92
C GLY A 22 12.93 -3.14 4.24
N VAL A 23 11.68 -3.33 3.82
CA VAL A 23 11.26 -4.49 3.02
C VAL A 23 11.81 -4.40 1.60
N ALA A 24 12.18 -5.54 1.01
CA ALA A 24 12.66 -5.61 -0.35
C ALA A 24 11.53 -5.33 -1.37
N ILE A 25 11.81 -4.56 -2.41
CA ILE A 25 10.84 -4.30 -3.50
C ILE A 25 10.42 -5.60 -4.19
N SER A 26 11.33 -6.58 -4.29
CA SER A 26 11.03 -7.91 -4.83
C SER A 26 10.04 -8.69 -3.97
N GLU A 27 10.10 -8.52 -2.64
CA GLU A 27 9.15 -9.13 -1.71
C GLU A 27 7.76 -8.49 -1.84
N LEU A 28 7.70 -7.16 -1.96
CA LEU A 28 6.46 -6.44 -2.26
C LEU A 28 5.84 -6.91 -3.58
N ALA A 29 6.66 -7.03 -4.63
CA ALA A 29 6.23 -7.50 -5.94
C ALA A 29 5.57 -8.89 -5.84
N ASN A 30 6.23 -9.82 -5.15
CA ASN A 30 5.69 -11.16 -4.89
C ASN A 30 4.39 -11.12 -4.08
N LYS A 31 4.36 -10.33 -2.99
CA LYS A 31 3.19 -10.22 -2.10
C LYS A 31 1.96 -9.68 -2.82
N PHE A 32 2.13 -8.65 -3.64
CA PHE A 32 1.04 -7.97 -4.35
C PHE A 32 0.77 -8.55 -5.76
N GLY A 33 1.51 -9.59 -6.15
CA GLY A 33 1.31 -10.32 -7.41
C GLY A 33 1.58 -9.46 -8.65
N VAL A 34 2.58 -8.58 -8.60
CA VAL A 34 2.98 -7.69 -9.69
C VAL A 34 4.50 -7.65 -9.86
N THR A 35 4.98 -6.97 -10.89
CA THR A 35 6.41 -6.81 -11.13
C THR A 35 7.03 -5.76 -10.21
N ALA A 36 8.33 -5.87 -9.92
CA ALA A 36 9.07 -4.84 -9.17
C ALA A 36 8.95 -3.45 -9.83
N ALA A 37 8.97 -3.38 -11.16
CA ALA A 37 8.79 -2.14 -11.91
C ALA A 37 7.39 -1.52 -11.72
N GLU A 38 6.35 -2.32 -11.49
CA GLU A 38 5.02 -1.80 -11.14
C GLU A 38 4.98 -1.28 -9.70
N ILE A 39 5.66 -1.95 -8.76
CA ILE A 39 5.81 -1.47 -7.39
C ILE A 39 6.52 -0.12 -7.38
N GLU A 40 7.66 0.02 -8.07
CA GLU A 40 8.39 1.29 -8.16
C GLU A 40 7.51 2.42 -8.73
N LYS A 41 6.76 2.16 -9.80
CA LYS A 41 5.82 3.15 -10.37
C LYS A 41 4.73 3.57 -9.40
N ASP A 42 4.24 2.63 -8.59
CA ASP A 42 3.21 2.91 -7.60
C ASP A 42 3.78 3.69 -6.41
N LEU A 43 5.01 3.41 -5.98
CA LEU A 43 5.71 4.18 -4.95
C LEU A 43 6.01 5.61 -5.42
N TRP A 44 6.43 5.80 -6.67
CA TRP A 44 6.58 7.13 -7.27
C TRP A 44 5.27 7.92 -7.31
N LEU A 45 4.14 7.25 -7.58
CA LEU A 45 2.84 7.89 -7.53
C LEU A 45 2.45 8.30 -6.10
N LEU A 46 2.71 7.42 -5.13
CA LEU A 46 2.44 7.70 -3.71
C LEU A 46 3.34 8.82 -3.17
N TYR A 47 4.57 8.95 -3.65
CA TYR A 47 5.48 10.04 -3.30
C TYR A 47 4.90 11.43 -3.61
N MET A 48 4.00 11.52 -4.59
CA MET A 48 3.30 12.77 -4.95
C MET A 48 2.02 13.01 -4.15
N CYS A 49 1.69 12.13 -3.21
CA CYS A 49 0.49 12.19 -2.38
C CYS A 49 0.86 12.66 -0.96
N GLY A 50 0.01 13.48 -0.36
CA GLY A 50 0.24 14.05 0.97
C GLY A 50 -0.86 15.04 1.37
N LEU A 51 -0.64 15.77 2.46
CA LEU A 51 -1.62 16.71 2.99
C LEU A 51 -1.79 17.94 2.06
N PRO A 52 -3.01 18.53 2.00
CA PRO A 52 -3.26 19.74 1.25
C PRO A 52 -2.44 20.92 1.80
N GLY A 53 -1.41 21.32 1.06
CA GLY A 53 -0.40 22.29 1.46
C GLY A 53 0.89 22.12 0.65
N GLN A 54 1.19 20.86 0.26
CA GLN A 54 2.32 20.45 -0.58
C GLN A 54 3.68 21.00 -0.10
N THR A 55 3.81 21.31 1.18
CA THR A 55 5.11 21.66 1.74
C THR A 55 5.95 20.39 1.92
N PRO A 56 7.30 20.47 1.91
CA PRO A 56 8.15 19.28 2.04
C PRO A 56 7.91 18.44 3.30
N LEU A 57 7.33 19.03 4.36
CA LEU A 57 7.02 18.34 5.61
C LEU A 57 5.67 17.60 5.59
N GLU A 58 4.93 17.64 4.48
CA GLU A 58 3.54 17.18 4.37
C GLU A 58 3.35 16.07 3.32
N LEU A 59 4.42 15.64 2.66
CA LEU A 59 4.39 14.57 1.66
C LEU A 59 4.89 13.25 2.25
N MET A 60 4.33 12.14 1.75
CA MET A 60 4.89 10.82 2.03
C MET A 60 6.30 10.72 1.43
N GLU A 61 7.25 10.32 2.26
CA GLU A 61 8.63 10.15 1.86
C GLU A 61 8.94 8.66 1.75
N PHE A 62 9.45 8.24 0.59
CA PHE A 62 9.96 6.89 0.37
C PHE A 62 11.47 6.96 0.17
N GLU A 63 12.22 6.22 0.98
CA GLU A 63 13.66 6.12 0.88
C GLU A 63 14.02 4.74 0.31
N PHE A 64 14.84 4.76 -0.74
CA PHE A 64 15.22 3.59 -1.53
C PHE A 64 16.72 3.36 -1.42
N GLU A 65 17.12 2.21 -0.88
CA GLU A 65 18.52 1.82 -0.74
C GLU A 65 18.66 0.34 -1.10
N ASP A 66 19.54 0.03 -2.06
CA ASP A 66 19.89 -1.34 -2.49
C ASP A 66 18.70 -2.30 -2.72
N GLY A 67 17.58 -1.78 -3.24
CA GLY A 67 16.36 -2.55 -3.52
C GLY A 67 15.42 -2.73 -2.34
N TYR A 68 15.67 -2.03 -1.23
CA TYR A 68 14.81 -1.96 -0.05
C TYR A 68 14.11 -0.60 0.02
N VAL A 69 12.93 -0.57 0.64
CA VAL A 69 12.14 0.65 0.81
C VAL A 69 11.74 0.87 2.27
N THR A 70 11.83 2.13 2.70
CA THR A 70 11.26 2.62 3.95
C THR A 70 10.30 3.78 3.65
N VAL A 71 9.36 4.04 4.57
CA VAL A 71 8.38 5.13 4.43
C VAL A 71 8.30 6.00 5.67
N ARG A 72 8.22 7.32 5.48
CA ARG A 72 7.99 8.34 6.51
C ARG A 72 6.80 9.24 6.13
N ASN A 73 6.25 9.98 7.09
CA ASN A 73 5.14 10.93 6.89
C ASN A 73 3.93 10.30 6.17
N ALA A 74 3.50 9.12 6.64
CA ALA A 74 2.48 8.30 5.99
C ALA A 74 1.27 7.99 6.91
N ASP A 75 1.00 8.87 7.88
CA ASP A 75 -0.01 8.66 8.92
C ASP A 75 -1.44 8.51 8.36
N GLU A 76 -1.71 9.13 7.20
CA GLU A 76 -3.00 9.13 6.52
C GLU A 76 -3.39 7.75 5.99
N LEU A 77 -2.40 6.92 5.64
CA LEU A 77 -2.57 5.57 5.13
C LEU A 77 -1.94 4.51 6.04
N LYS A 78 -1.55 4.86 7.27
CA LYS A 78 -0.94 3.90 8.22
C LYS A 78 -1.87 2.77 8.66
N LYS A 79 -3.17 2.88 8.42
CA LYS A 79 -4.14 1.84 8.79
C LYS A 79 -4.58 1.06 7.55
N PRO A 80 -4.65 -0.28 7.63
CA PRO A 80 -5.24 -1.09 6.59
C PRO A 80 -6.67 -0.63 6.26
N ARG A 81 -7.05 -0.71 4.99
CA ARG A 81 -8.40 -0.36 4.55
C ARG A 81 -9.46 -1.26 5.18
N SER A 82 -10.64 -0.70 5.43
CA SER A 82 -11.80 -1.49 5.81
C SER A 82 -12.24 -2.42 4.67
N LEU A 83 -12.75 -3.60 5.03
CA LEU A 83 -13.35 -4.53 4.10
C LEU A 83 -14.61 -3.93 3.47
N THR A 84 -14.84 -4.24 2.19
CA THR A 84 -16.09 -3.94 1.50
C THR A 84 -17.22 -4.85 1.98
N GLN A 85 -18.49 -4.46 1.80
CA GLN A 85 -19.63 -5.30 2.18
C GLN A 85 -19.59 -6.69 1.52
N THR A 86 -19.11 -6.78 0.28
CA THR A 86 -18.99 -8.05 -0.44
C THR A 86 -17.88 -8.93 0.15
N GLU A 87 -16.73 -8.34 0.53
CA GLU A 87 -15.65 -9.08 1.20
C GLU A 87 -16.08 -9.54 2.60
N ILE A 88 -16.81 -8.70 3.33
CA ILE A 88 -17.39 -9.06 4.64
C ILE A 88 -18.38 -10.23 4.46
N ALA A 89 -19.30 -10.14 3.51
CA ALA A 89 -20.26 -11.20 3.25
C ALA A 89 -19.57 -12.52 2.83
N ALA A 90 -18.54 -12.45 1.98
CA ALA A 90 -17.76 -13.62 1.57
C ALA A 90 -17.02 -14.27 2.75
N LEU A 91 -16.46 -13.46 3.65
CA LEU A 91 -15.83 -13.95 4.89
C LEU A 91 -16.84 -14.59 5.83
N ILE A 92 -18.02 -13.98 6.03
CA ILE A 92 -19.09 -14.54 6.88
C ILE A 92 -19.53 -15.90 6.33
N VAL A 93 -19.88 -15.97 5.04
CA VAL A 93 -20.30 -17.23 4.41
C VAL A 93 -19.20 -18.29 4.47
N GLY A 94 -17.94 -17.90 4.25
CA GLY A 94 -16.79 -18.80 4.36
C GLY A 94 -16.56 -19.31 5.78
N LEU A 95 -16.78 -18.47 6.80
CA LEU A 95 -16.68 -18.86 8.21
C LEU A 95 -17.83 -19.78 8.65
N ASP A 96 -19.06 -19.51 8.18
CA ASP A 96 -20.24 -20.33 8.47
C ASP A 96 -20.16 -21.73 7.82
N LEU A 97 -19.32 -21.90 6.80
CA LEU A 97 -19.09 -23.18 6.11
C LEU A 97 -18.04 -24.08 6.78
N LEU A 98 -17.32 -23.58 7.79
CA LEU A 98 -16.32 -24.32 8.58
C LEU A 98 -16.94 -24.93 9.84
#